data_AF-A0A0A9SQ55-F1
#
_entry.id   AF-A0A0A9SQ55-F1
#
_cell.length_a   1.000
_cell.length_b   1.000
_cell.length_c   1.000
_cell.angle_alpha   90.00
_cell.angle_beta   90.00
_cell.angle_gamma   90.00
#
_symmetry.space_group_name_H-M   'P 1'
#
loop_
_entity.id
_entity.type
_entity.pdbx_description
1 polymer ?
#
loop_
_entity_poly.entity_id
_entity_poly.type
_entity_poly.pdbx_seq_one_letter_code
_entity_poly.pdbx_strand_id
1 'polypeptide(L)'
;MMSRFFDKAAIVSAPSDHKFTAPMSSWRLCTVTQAEELKMLLQMYPVWLSFVTFYAVTVQMSSTLVEQGMFMDNHIGPFTIPPASLSIFNVLSVLVWVPLYEAFLVPLARRFMGNDKGFSRAQCLVIGLALSILAMVCAALLETRRLAITGANRLTYQSVPVPISILWQVPVYSVHGAAKVFASIGMAGFFYDHAPETMKSLCAALGQLTIAAGSYFNSLVLGVVAIATTRGGSLGGSRTT
;
A
#
# COMPACT_ATOMS: atom_id res chain seq x y z
N MET A 1 -3.38 -29.42 -3.26
CA MET A 1 -3.48 -30.27 -2.05
C MET A 1 -4.51 -29.75 -1.05
N MET A 2 -4.62 -28.43 -0.84
CA MET A 2 -5.60 -27.80 0.07
C MET A 2 -7.07 -27.94 -0.37
N SER A 3 -7.35 -28.04 -1.68
CA SER A 3 -8.72 -28.16 -2.22
C SER A 3 -9.43 -29.47 -1.87
N ARG A 4 -8.70 -30.61 -1.79
CA ARG A 4 -9.29 -31.92 -1.43
C ARG A 4 -9.69 -32.01 0.05
N PHE A 5 -9.10 -31.20 0.92
CA PHE A 5 -9.44 -31.21 2.36
C PHE A 5 -10.79 -30.54 2.63
N PHE A 6 -11.11 -29.46 1.92
CA PHE A 6 -12.39 -28.77 2.07
C PHE A 6 -13.56 -29.57 1.47
N ASP A 7 -13.37 -30.23 0.31
CA ASP A 7 -14.38 -31.15 -0.25
C ASP A 7 -14.73 -32.29 0.72
N LYS A 8 -13.74 -32.76 1.51
CA LYS A 8 -13.92 -33.85 2.46
C LYS A 8 -14.64 -33.41 3.76
N ALA A 9 -14.62 -32.12 4.08
CA ALA A 9 -15.33 -31.56 5.23
C ALA A 9 -16.82 -31.25 4.93
N ALA A 10 -17.18 -31.16 3.64
CA ALA A 10 -18.53 -30.89 3.17
C ALA A 10 -19.40 -32.15 2.97
N ILE A 11 -18.81 -33.36 3.01
CA ILE A 11 -19.55 -34.61 2.83
C ILE A 11 -20.10 -35.08 4.18
N VAL A 12 -21.41 -34.95 4.33
CA VAL A 12 -22.21 -35.45 5.45
C VAL A 12 -21.96 -36.95 5.67
N SER A 13 -21.47 -37.31 6.86
CA SER A 13 -21.59 -38.67 7.38
C SER A 13 -23.07 -38.92 7.70
N ALA A 14 -23.70 -39.86 6.99
CA ALA A 14 -25.06 -40.30 7.28
C ALA A 14 -25.18 -40.75 8.76
N PRO A 15 -26.15 -40.27 9.55
CA PRO A 15 -26.41 -40.83 10.85
C PRO A 15 -27.28 -42.07 10.67
N SER A 16 -26.67 -43.23 10.94
CA SER A 16 -27.38 -44.41 11.42
C SER A 16 -28.16 -44.06 12.69
N ASP A 17 -29.41 -44.54 12.70
CA ASP A 17 -30.48 -44.45 13.68
C ASP A 17 -30.24 -43.95 15.12
N HIS A 18 -31.29 -43.22 15.55
CA HIS A 18 -31.86 -43.12 16.91
C HIS A 18 -31.36 -42.05 17.91
N LYS A 19 -32.27 -41.07 18.12
CA LYS A 19 -32.63 -40.35 19.37
C LYS A 19 -31.53 -39.56 20.12
N PHE A 20 -31.41 -38.26 19.80
CA PHE A 20 -31.47 -37.15 20.78
C PHE A 20 -31.46 -35.81 20.02
N THR A 21 -32.52 -35.01 20.11
CA THR A 21 -32.56 -33.63 19.60
C THR A 21 -31.81 -32.72 20.57
N ALA A 22 -30.47 -32.73 20.50
CA ALA A 22 -29.68 -31.61 20.97
C ALA A 22 -29.76 -30.48 19.91
N PRO A 23 -29.82 -29.19 20.28
CA PRO A 23 -29.75 -28.11 19.29
C PRO A 23 -28.40 -28.22 18.58
N MET A 24 -28.43 -28.66 17.32
CA MET A 24 -27.24 -28.78 16.49
C MET A 24 -26.67 -27.38 16.30
N SER A 25 -25.49 -27.13 16.87
CA SER A 25 -24.84 -25.83 16.81
C SER A 25 -24.40 -25.53 15.38
N SER A 26 -24.84 -24.38 14.85
CA SER A 26 -24.48 -23.84 13.53
C SER A 26 -22.95 -23.79 13.29
N TRP A 27 -22.17 -23.76 14.37
CA TRP A 27 -20.69 -23.80 14.36
C TRP A 27 -20.07 -25.16 14.00
N ARG A 28 -20.84 -26.26 14.00
CA ARG A 28 -20.32 -27.61 13.70
C ARG A 28 -20.56 -28.06 12.26
N LEU A 29 -21.49 -27.44 11.53
CA LEU A 29 -21.73 -27.72 10.12
C LEU A 29 -21.40 -26.47 9.30
N CYS A 30 -20.20 -26.43 8.72
CA CYS A 30 -19.89 -25.46 7.67
C CYS A 30 -20.81 -25.75 6.48
N THR A 31 -21.64 -24.79 6.11
CA THR A 31 -22.43 -24.89 4.87
C THR A 31 -21.47 -24.84 3.67
N VAL A 32 -21.83 -25.51 2.57
CA VAL A 32 -21.00 -25.55 1.35
C VAL A 32 -20.66 -24.12 0.88
N THR A 33 -21.61 -23.20 1.04
CA THR A 33 -21.42 -21.76 0.81
C THR A 33 -20.34 -21.15 1.68
N GLN A 34 -20.29 -21.42 2.99
CA GLN A 34 -19.21 -20.92 3.87
C GLN A 34 -17.83 -21.48 3.49
N ALA A 35 -17.77 -22.73 3.05
CA ALA A 35 -16.53 -23.34 2.58
C ALA A 35 -16.04 -22.69 1.28
N GLU A 36 -16.95 -22.36 0.36
CA GLU A 36 -16.65 -21.61 -0.87
C GLU A 36 -16.20 -20.17 -0.56
N GLU A 37 -16.88 -19.46 0.33
CA GLU A 37 -16.51 -18.11 0.78
C GLU A 37 -15.10 -18.09 1.38
N LEU A 38 -14.76 -19.04 2.26
CA LEU A 38 -13.42 -19.17 2.82
C LEU A 38 -12.37 -19.49 1.75
N LYS A 39 -12.70 -20.35 0.78
CA LYS A 39 -11.81 -20.70 -0.32
C LYS A 39 -11.51 -19.49 -1.20
N MET A 40 -12.50 -18.63 -1.47
CA MET A 40 -12.30 -17.37 -2.17
C MET A 40 -11.38 -16.42 -1.37
N LEU A 41 -11.59 -16.27 -0.06
CA LEU A 41 -10.70 -15.45 0.78
C LEU A 41 -9.25 -15.94 0.77
N LEU A 42 -9.04 -17.26 0.82
CA LEU A 42 -7.71 -17.86 0.73
C LEU A 42 -7.03 -17.61 -0.62
N GLN A 43 -7.80 -17.64 -1.72
CA GLN A 43 -7.30 -17.27 -3.05
C GLN A 43 -7.01 -15.76 -3.16
N MET A 44 -7.76 -14.94 -2.42
CA MET A 44 -7.61 -13.50 -2.39
C MET A 44 -6.41 -13.03 -1.55
N TYR A 45 -6.02 -13.80 -0.54
CA TYR A 45 -4.95 -13.48 0.38
C TYR A 45 -3.63 -12.98 -0.24
N PRO A 46 -3.03 -13.60 -1.28
CA PRO A 46 -1.77 -13.13 -1.86
C PRO A 46 -1.88 -11.74 -2.50
N VAL A 47 -3.01 -11.45 -3.15
CA VAL A 47 -3.26 -10.13 -3.75
C VAL A 47 -3.49 -9.10 -2.66
N TRP A 48 -4.25 -9.46 -1.61
CA TRP A 48 -4.43 -8.61 -0.43
C TRP A 48 -3.09 -8.22 0.20
N LEU A 49 -2.15 -9.16 0.34
CA LEU A 49 -0.82 -8.90 0.88
C LEU A 49 -0.02 -7.88 0.04
N SER A 50 -0.17 -7.90 -1.29
CA SER A 50 0.48 -6.89 -2.15
C SER A 50 -0.02 -5.47 -1.87
N PHE A 51 -1.32 -5.32 -1.55
CA PHE A 51 -1.87 -4.03 -1.15
C PHE A 51 -1.39 -3.60 0.25
N VAL A 52 -1.14 -4.53 1.16
CA VAL A 52 -0.51 -4.22 2.47
C VAL A 52 0.84 -3.54 2.27
N THR A 53 1.68 -4.07 1.38
CA THR A 53 2.97 -3.46 1.04
C THR A 53 2.79 -2.07 0.40
N PHE A 54 1.82 -1.91 -0.51
CA PHE A 54 1.51 -0.61 -1.10
C PHE A 54 1.11 0.43 -0.06
N TYR A 55 0.25 0.07 0.90
CA TYR A 55 -0.15 0.99 1.97
C TYR A 55 0.97 1.27 2.96
N ALA A 56 1.85 0.31 3.23
CA ALA A 56 3.04 0.55 4.04
C ALA A 56 3.91 1.66 3.44
N VAL A 57 4.12 1.64 2.11
CA VAL A 57 4.80 2.72 1.38
C VAL A 57 4.00 4.03 1.44
N THR A 58 2.68 3.97 1.33
CA THR A 58 1.82 5.16 1.42
C THR A 58 1.97 5.88 2.75
N VAL A 59 2.13 5.13 3.86
CA VAL A 59 2.36 5.71 5.20
C VAL A 59 3.69 6.45 5.30
N GLN A 60 4.72 6.02 4.55
CA GLN A 60 6.02 6.70 4.50
C GLN A 60 5.91 8.12 3.90
N MET A 61 4.96 8.34 3.00
CA MET A 61 4.74 9.65 2.36
C MET A 61 4.33 10.75 3.34
N SER A 62 3.67 10.39 4.45
CA SER A 62 3.27 11.30 5.53
C SER A 62 4.24 11.30 6.72
N SER A 63 5.25 10.44 6.72
CA SER A 63 6.21 10.29 7.81
C SER A 63 7.63 10.55 7.34
N THR A 64 8.32 9.56 6.78
CA THR A 64 9.74 9.66 6.41
C THR A 64 10.01 10.72 5.35
N LEU A 65 9.09 10.98 4.42
CA LEU A 65 9.25 12.06 3.44
C LEU A 65 9.10 13.45 4.07
N VAL A 66 8.27 13.58 5.11
CA VAL A 66 8.15 14.83 5.87
C VAL A 66 9.44 15.09 6.64
N GLU A 67 9.96 14.08 7.32
CA GLU A 67 11.27 14.12 8.00
C GLU A 67 12.40 14.47 7.02
N GLN A 68 12.42 13.83 5.84
CA GLN A 68 13.37 14.16 4.78
C GLN A 68 13.28 15.64 4.38
N GLY A 69 12.07 16.16 4.20
CA GLY A 69 11.83 17.57 3.85
C GLY A 69 12.20 18.55 4.96
N MET A 70 12.18 18.14 6.23
CA MET A 70 12.64 19.00 7.34
C MET A 70 14.14 19.33 7.26
N PHE A 71 14.94 18.48 6.61
CA PHE A 71 16.37 18.69 6.38
C PHE A 71 16.71 19.25 4.98
N MET A 72 15.71 19.70 4.24
CA MET A 72 15.84 20.35 2.93
C MET A 72 15.59 21.86 3.02
N ASP A 73 16.01 22.61 2.01
CA ASP A 73 15.73 24.04 1.95
C ASP A 73 14.26 24.27 1.61
N ASN A 74 13.56 24.83 2.59
CA ASN A 74 12.12 25.08 2.57
C ASN A 74 11.75 26.49 2.08
N HIS A 75 12.73 27.29 1.66
CA HIS A 75 12.48 28.64 1.19
C HIS A 75 12.22 28.67 -0.32
N ILE A 76 11.13 29.33 -0.71
CA ILE A 76 10.85 29.70 -2.09
C ILE A 76 10.73 31.23 -2.13
N GLY A 77 11.85 31.89 -2.40
CA GLY A 77 11.95 33.34 -2.27
C GLY A 77 11.64 33.78 -0.83
N PRO A 78 10.61 34.61 -0.60
CA PRO A 78 10.28 35.09 0.74
C PRO A 78 9.42 34.12 1.57
N PHE A 79 8.91 33.03 0.98
CA PHE A 79 7.98 32.12 1.64
C PHE A 79 8.67 30.85 2.13
N THR A 80 8.34 30.42 3.35
CA THR A 80 8.79 29.12 3.89
C THR A 80 7.65 28.11 3.78
N ILE A 81 7.89 27.02 3.05
CA ILE A 81 6.91 25.96 2.84
C ILE A 81 7.07 24.87 3.90
N PRO A 82 6.03 24.55 4.70
CA PRO A 82 6.09 23.44 5.64
C PRO A 82 6.21 22.11 4.90
N PRO A 83 7.13 21.18 5.27
CA PRO A 83 7.30 19.92 4.56
C PRO A 83 6.03 19.07 4.45
N ALA A 84 5.22 19.03 5.50
CA ALA A 84 3.94 18.31 5.51
C ALA A 84 2.95 18.83 4.44
N SER A 85 3.05 20.10 4.05
CA SER A 85 2.16 20.69 3.04
C SER A 85 2.39 20.14 1.63
N LEU A 86 3.55 19.52 1.36
CA LEU A 86 3.82 18.88 0.07
C LEU A 86 2.88 17.71 -0.26
N SER A 87 2.23 17.13 0.76
CA SER A 87 1.18 16.13 0.57
C SER A 87 0.06 16.61 -0.37
N ILE A 88 -0.14 17.92 -0.53
CA ILE A 88 -1.08 18.49 -1.51
C ILE A 88 -0.78 18.06 -2.94
N PHE A 89 0.50 17.90 -3.32
CA PHE A 89 0.89 17.47 -4.66
C PHE A 89 0.45 16.03 -4.95
N ASN A 90 0.35 15.18 -3.92
CA ASN A 90 -0.25 13.84 -4.06
C ASN A 90 -1.73 13.96 -4.42
N VAL A 91 -2.47 14.83 -3.72
CA VAL A 91 -3.91 15.05 -3.97
C VAL A 91 -4.13 15.63 -5.37
N LEU A 92 -3.38 16.66 -5.75
CA LEU A 92 -3.43 17.26 -7.09
C LEU A 92 -3.08 16.24 -8.17
N SER A 93 -2.07 15.41 -7.94
CA SER A 93 -1.70 14.33 -8.86
C SER A 93 -2.85 13.35 -9.04
N VAL A 94 -3.51 12.89 -7.97
CA VAL A 94 -4.70 12.03 -8.08
C VAL A 94 -5.81 12.71 -8.88
N LEU A 95 -6.08 13.99 -8.62
CA LEU A 95 -7.11 14.76 -9.35
C LEU A 95 -6.81 14.90 -10.85
N VAL A 96 -5.53 14.90 -11.25
CA VAL A 96 -5.12 14.92 -12.65
C VAL A 96 -5.15 13.52 -13.26
N TRP A 97 -4.67 12.50 -12.53
CA TRP A 97 -4.55 11.14 -13.04
C TRP A 97 -5.88 10.40 -13.17
N VAL A 98 -6.88 10.70 -12.35
CA VAL A 98 -8.22 10.11 -12.49
C VAL A 98 -8.85 10.43 -13.85
N PRO A 99 -9.05 11.71 -14.24
CA PRO A 99 -9.60 12.03 -15.55
C PRO A 99 -8.66 11.63 -16.69
N LEU A 100 -7.34 11.73 -16.50
CA LEU A 100 -6.37 11.25 -17.50
C LEU A 100 -6.50 9.74 -17.74
N TYR A 101 -6.75 8.97 -16.69
CA TYR A 101 -6.98 7.54 -16.80
C TYR A 101 -8.28 7.25 -17.60
N GLU A 102 -9.38 7.85 -17.21
CA GLU A 102 -10.69 7.58 -17.81
C GLU A 102 -10.84 8.13 -19.23
N ALA A 103 -10.38 9.35 -19.48
CA ALA A 103 -10.58 10.06 -20.75
C ALA A 103 -9.51 9.75 -21.79
N PHE A 104 -8.29 9.38 -21.37
CA PHE A 104 -7.18 9.16 -22.29
C PHE A 104 -6.65 7.72 -22.28
N LEU A 105 -6.22 7.22 -21.12
CA LEU A 105 -5.60 5.89 -21.04
C LEU A 105 -6.56 4.75 -21.37
N VAL A 106 -7.81 4.82 -20.91
CA VAL A 106 -8.81 3.78 -21.17
C VAL A 106 -9.17 3.70 -22.67
N PRO A 107 -9.53 4.79 -23.37
CA PRO A 107 -9.76 4.76 -24.81
C PRO A 107 -8.53 4.31 -25.60
N LEU A 108 -7.34 4.76 -25.20
CA LEU A 108 -6.08 4.36 -25.83
C LEU A 108 -5.83 2.86 -25.68
N ALA A 109 -6.03 2.32 -24.48
CA ALA A 109 -5.92 0.89 -24.21
C ALA A 109 -6.94 0.08 -25.01
N ARG A 110 -8.19 0.53 -25.14
CA ARG A 110 -9.20 -0.13 -25.99
C ARG A 110 -8.76 -0.18 -27.45
N ARG A 111 -8.19 0.93 -27.96
CA ARG A 111 -7.70 1.02 -29.34
C ARG A 111 -6.53 0.09 -29.62
N PHE A 112 -5.61 -0.09 -28.67
CA PHE A 112 -4.42 -0.93 -28.88
C PHE A 112 -4.62 -2.40 -28.49
N MET A 113 -5.34 -2.68 -27.39
CA MET A 113 -5.52 -4.04 -26.87
C MET A 113 -6.74 -4.77 -27.45
N GLY A 114 -7.61 -4.07 -28.19
CA GLY A 114 -8.77 -4.69 -28.85
C GLY A 114 -9.80 -5.29 -27.89
N ASN A 115 -9.79 -4.91 -26.61
CA ASN A 115 -10.72 -5.37 -25.59
C ASN A 115 -11.58 -4.19 -25.10
N ASP A 116 -12.90 -4.40 -24.99
CA ASP A 116 -13.88 -3.36 -24.62
C ASP A 116 -13.65 -2.75 -23.22
N LYS A 117 -12.96 -3.49 -22.35
CA LYS A 117 -12.70 -3.08 -20.95
C LYS A 117 -11.45 -2.21 -20.76
N GLY A 118 -10.61 -1.99 -21.79
CA GLY A 118 -9.36 -1.24 -21.67
C GLY A 118 -8.27 -2.02 -20.89
N PHE A 119 -7.59 -1.37 -19.94
CA PHE A 119 -6.58 -2.02 -19.08
C PHE A 119 -7.21 -3.11 -18.21
N SER A 120 -6.54 -4.26 -18.11
CA SER A 120 -6.97 -5.32 -17.19
C SER A 120 -6.76 -4.88 -15.74
N ARG A 121 -7.69 -5.27 -14.84
CA ARG A 121 -7.62 -4.96 -13.40
C ARG A 121 -6.31 -5.41 -12.76
N ALA A 122 -5.81 -6.58 -13.17
CA ALA A 122 -4.51 -7.10 -12.74
C ALA A 122 -3.34 -6.25 -13.27
N GLN A 123 -3.43 -5.70 -14.48
CA GLN A 123 -2.40 -4.80 -15.02
C GLN A 123 -2.37 -3.49 -14.24
N CYS A 124 -3.54 -2.91 -13.93
CA CYS A 124 -3.61 -1.70 -13.10
C CYS A 124 -2.97 -1.92 -11.73
N LEU A 125 -3.18 -3.08 -11.11
CA LEU A 125 -2.50 -3.44 -9.86
C LEU A 125 -0.97 -3.44 -10.02
N VAL A 126 -0.46 -4.14 -11.03
CA VAL A 126 1.00 -4.23 -11.28
C VAL A 126 1.61 -2.85 -11.57
N ILE A 127 0.93 -2.03 -12.38
CA ILE A 127 1.37 -0.66 -12.69
C ILE A 127 1.40 0.20 -11.41
N GLY A 128 0.36 0.12 -10.58
CA GLY A 128 0.31 0.86 -9.30
C GLY A 128 1.45 0.47 -8.36
N LEU A 129 1.74 -0.82 -8.23
CA LEU A 129 2.87 -1.32 -7.43
C LEU A 129 4.21 -0.87 -8.01
N ALA A 130 4.41 -0.97 -9.32
CA ALA A 130 5.64 -0.55 -9.98
C ALA A 130 5.91 0.96 -9.82
N LEU A 131 4.88 1.80 -9.97
CA LEU A 131 4.98 3.24 -9.75
C LEU A 131 5.26 3.58 -8.28
N SER A 132 4.72 2.81 -7.34
CA SER A 132 5.02 2.97 -5.91
C SER A 132 6.49 2.68 -5.60
N ILE A 133 7.04 1.59 -6.17
CA ILE A 133 8.46 1.27 -6.06
C ILE A 133 9.31 2.38 -6.68
N LEU A 134 8.94 2.85 -7.88
CA LEU A 134 9.65 3.94 -8.55
C LEU A 134 9.68 5.21 -7.70
N ALA A 135 8.54 5.58 -7.09
CA ALA A 135 8.48 6.74 -6.18
C ALA A 135 9.44 6.58 -5.00
N MET A 136 9.49 5.40 -4.37
CA MET A 136 10.42 5.13 -3.27
C MET A 136 11.89 5.10 -3.70
N VAL A 137 12.20 4.60 -4.89
CA VAL A 137 13.54 4.68 -5.47
C VAL A 137 13.95 6.14 -5.67
N CYS A 138 13.07 6.98 -6.24
CA CYS A 138 13.32 8.40 -6.38
C CYS A 138 13.53 9.10 -5.02
N ALA A 139 12.73 8.78 -4.01
CA ALA A 139 12.87 9.31 -2.65
C ALA A 139 14.22 8.92 -2.03
N ALA A 140 14.61 7.66 -2.16
CA ALA A 140 15.89 7.14 -1.67
C ALA A 140 17.10 7.75 -2.40
N LEU A 141 17.00 7.96 -3.71
CA LEU A 141 18.03 8.65 -4.48
C LEU A 141 18.18 10.10 -4.04
N LEU A 142 17.05 10.80 -3.83
CA LEU A 142 17.06 12.16 -3.31
C LEU A 142 17.71 12.23 -1.92
N GLU A 143 17.41 11.27 -1.05
CA GLU A 143 18.03 11.18 0.27
C GLU A 143 19.53 10.88 0.19
N THR A 144 19.94 9.98 -0.70
CA THR A 144 21.35 9.67 -0.95
C THR A 144 22.11 10.90 -1.42
N ARG A 145 21.50 11.71 -2.30
CA ARG A 145 22.07 12.98 -2.75
C ARG A 145 22.15 13.99 -1.61
N ARG A 146 21.11 14.11 -0.78
CA ARG A 146 21.10 14.99 0.39
C ARG A 146 22.23 14.65 1.36
N LEU A 147 22.37 13.37 1.71
CA LEU A 147 23.42 12.87 2.60
C LEU A 147 24.83 13.06 2.01
N ALA A 148 25.00 12.87 0.70
CA ALA A 148 26.28 13.10 0.03
C ALA A 148 26.74 14.56 0.15
N ILE A 149 25.82 15.52 0.02
CA ILE A 149 26.13 16.95 0.18
C ILE A 149 26.44 17.28 1.65
N THR A 150 25.71 16.69 2.61
CA THR A 150 26.02 16.86 4.04
C THR A 150 27.44 16.40 4.38
N GLY A 151 27.84 15.23 3.86
CA GLY A 151 29.18 14.67 4.07
C GLY A 151 30.29 15.50 3.41
N ALA A 152 30.07 15.98 2.18
CA ALA A 152 31.05 16.79 1.44
C ALA A 152 31.29 18.16 2.10
N ASN A 153 30.22 18.80 2.62
CA ASN A 153 30.30 20.13 3.20
C ASN A 153 30.62 20.14 4.71
N ARG A 154 30.96 18.97 5.31
CA ARG A 154 31.17 18.80 6.76
C ARG A 154 29.99 19.30 7.62
N LEU A 155 28.79 19.35 7.04
CA LEU A 155 27.57 19.79 7.73
C LEU A 155 27.06 18.72 8.71
N THR A 156 27.75 17.59 8.85
CA THR A 156 27.39 16.48 9.76
C THR A 156 27.25 16.91 11.22
N TYR A 157 27.90 18.01 11.65
CA TYR A 157 27.86 18.52 13.03
C TYR A 157 26.94 19.74 13.23
N GLN A 158 26.38 20.30 12.17
CA GLN A 158 25.43 21.41 12.25
C GLN A 158 24.09 20.93 11.73
N SER A 159 23.04 20.97 12.55
CA SER A 159 21.65 20.68 12.16
C SER A 159 21.08 21.74 11.21
N VAL A 160 21.81 22.04 10.14
CA VAL A 160 21.49 23.06 9.15
C VAL A 160 20.86 22.36 7.93
N PRO A 161 19.74 22.87 7.41
CA PRO A 161 19.14 22.36 6.19
C PRO A 161 20.16 22.31 5.04
N VAL A 162 20.15 21.20 4.29
CA VAL A 162 21.02 21.04 3.12
C VAL A 162 20.48 21.96 2.01
N PRO A 163 21.33 22.61 1.20
CA PRO A 163 20.91 23.48 0.10
C PRO A 163 20.35 22.69 -1.10
N ILE A 164 19.40 21.78 -0.84
CA ILE A 164 18.55 21.13 -1.83
C ILE A 164 17.14 21.61 -1.59
N SER A 165 16.53 22.22 -2.59
CA SER A 165 15.14 22.69 -2.49
C SER A 165 14.18 21.53 -2.22
N ILE A 166 13.25 21.75 -1.29
CA ILE A 166 12.14 20.83 -0.98
C ILE A 166 11.28 20.48 -2.21
N LEU A 167 11.28 21.33 -3.24
CA LEU A 167 10.56 21.07 -4.50
C LEU A 167 10.99 19.78 -5.21
N TRP A 168 12.20 19.27 -4.94
CA TRP A 168 12.64 17.98 -5.47
C TRP A 168 11.81 16.78 -4.97
N GLN A 169 10.99 16.96 -3.94
CA GLN A 169 10.03 15.95 -3.49
C GLN A 169 8.71 15.96 -4.30
N VAL A 170 8.41 17.03 -5.05
CA VAL A 170 7.18 17.13 -5.85
C VAL A 170 7.04 16.01 -6.89
N PRO A 171 8.09 15.62 -7.65
CA PRO A 171 8.01 14.47 -8.55
C PRO A 171 7.70 13.16 -7.81
N VAL A 172 8.26 12.96 -6.61
CA VAL A 172 8.01 11.76 -5.80
C VAL A 172 6.53 11.68 -5.40
N TYR A 173 5.97 12.76 -4.87
CA TYR A 173 4.55 12.84 -4.52
C TYR A 173 3.64 12.68 -5.74
N SER A 174 4.06 13.21 -6.90
CA SER A 174 3.30 13.13 -8.14
C SER A 174 3.26 11.70 -8.70
N VAL A 175 4.40 11.01 -8.76
CA VAL A 175 4.48 9.60 -9.18
C VAL A 175 3.69 8.70 -8.23
N HIS A 176 3.78 8.94 -6.92
CA HIS A 176 3.00 8.19 -5.94
C HIS A 176 1.48 8.46 -6.07
N GLY A 177 1.06 9.69 -6.40
CA GLY A 177 -0.34 9.99 -6.71
C GLY A 177 -0.86 9.18 -7.90
N ALA A 178 -0.06 9.05 -8.97
CA ALA A 178 -0.39 8.16 -10.09
C ALA A 178 -0.52 6.70 -9.63
N ALA A 179 0.43 6.23 -8.82
CA ALA A 179 0.43 4.89 -8.25
C ALA A 179 -0.87 4.59 -7.48
N LYS A 180 -1.37 5.55 -6.69
CA LYS A 180 -2.65 5.43 -5.95
C LYS A 180 -3.85 5.26 -6.86
N VAL A 181 -3.92 5.95 -8.00
CA VAL A 181 -5.02 5.80 -8.95
C VAL A 181 -5.05 4.38 -9.51
N PHE A 182 -3.92 3.89 -10.05
CA PHE A 182 -3.83 2.54 -10.60
C PHE A 182 -4.05 1.45 -9.55
N ALA A 183 -3.48 1.60 -8.35
CA ALA A 183 -3.68 0.66 -7.24
C ALA A 183 -5.14 0.62 -6.78
N SER A 184 -5.82 1.77 -6.69
CA SER A 184 -7.23 1.84 -6.33
C SER A 184 -8.12 1.13 -7.34
N ILE A 185 -7.85 1.31 -8.64
CA ILE A 185 -8.57 0.60 -9.71
C ILE A 185 -8.33 -0.91 -9.63
N GLY A 186 -7.08 -1.34 -9.42
CA GLY A 186 -6.73 -2.75 -9.24
C GLY A 186 -7.43 -3.37 -8.04
N MET A 187 -7.50 -2.64 -6.92
CA MET A 187 -8.14 -3.07 -5.68
C MET A 187 -9.65 -3.21 -5.84
N ALA A 188 -10.30 -2.20 -6.42
CA ALA A 188 -11.72 -2.26 -6.72
C ALA A 188 -12.02 -3.46 -7.64
N GLY A 189 -11.24 -3.62 -8.71
CA GLY A 189 -11.41 -4.71 -9.65
C GLY A 189 -11.29 -6.10 -9.02
N PHE A 190 -10.35 -6.26 -8.09
CA PHE A 190 -10.17 -7.49 -7.35
C PHE A 190 -11.36 -7.83 -6.44
N PHE A 191 -11.88 -6.84 -5.71
CA PHE A 191 -13.06 -7.03 -4.87
C PHE A 191 -14.33 -7.29 -5.69
N TYR A 192 -14.48 -6.65 -6.85
CA TYR A 192 -15.66 -6.86 -7.70
C TYR A 192 -15.66 -8.20 -8.46
N ASP A 193 -14.50 -8.74 -8.86
CA ASP A 193 -14.45 -10.00 -9.62
C ASP A 193 -14.54 -11.26 -8.73
N HIS A 194 -14.18 -11.16 -7.44
CA HIS A 194 -14.02 -12.32 -6.57
C HIS A 194 -14.98 -12.34 -5.37
N ALA A 195 -15.77 -11.29 -5.14
CA ALA A 195 -16.71 -11.23 -4.02
C ALA A 195 -18.15 -11.58 -4.46
N PRO A 196 -18.77 -12.62 -3.87
CA PRO A 196 -20.22 -12.82 -3.90
C PRO A 196 -20.96 -11.59 -3.37
N GLU A 197 -22.24 -11.42 -3.76
CA GLU A 197 -23.06 -10.32 -3.25
C GLU A 197 -23.19 -10.31 -1.73
N THR A 198 -23.07 -11.48 -1.09
CA THR A 198 -23.10 -11.68 0.37
C THR A 198 -21.84 -11.16 1.10
N MET A 199 -20.73 -10.92 0.39
CA MET A 199 -19.42 -10.59 1.00
C MET A 199 -19.00 -9.12 0.82
N LYS A 200 -19.87 -8.24 0.30
CA LYS A 200 -19.54 -6.83 0.05
C LYS A 200 -19.06 -6.10 1.31
N SER A 201 -19.72 -6.31 2.46
CA SER A 201 -19.31 -5.72 3.74
C SER A 201 -17.95 -6.23 4.22
N LEU A 202 -17.67 -7.53 4.03
CA LEU A 202 -16.38 -8.13 4.34
C LEU A 202 -15.27 -7.58 3.44
N CYS A 203 -15.54 -7.34 2.16
CA CYS A 203 -14.58 -6.73 1.24
C CYS A 203 -14.22 -5.29 1.65
N ALA A 204 -15.21 -4.50 2.04
CA ALA A 204 -14.97 -3.16 2.59
C ALA A 204 -14.12 -3.22 3.88
N ALA A 205 -14.43 -4.16 4.77
CA ALA A 205 -13.64 -4.40 5.99
C ALA A 205 -12.21 -4.84 5.67
N LEU A 206 -12.01 -5.73 4.68
CA LEU A 206 -10.68 -6.14 4.20
C LEU A 206 -9.89 -4.98 3.60
N GLY A 207 -10.56 -4.06 2.89
CA GLY A 207 -9.97 -2.81 2.40
C GLY A 207 -9.40 -1.97 3.54
N GLN A 208 -10.19 -1.72 4.59
CA GLN A 208 -9.74 -0.99 5.79
C GLN A 208 -8.64 -1.75 6.54
N LEU A 209 -8.76 -3.08 6.65
CA LEU A 209 -7.76 -3.93 7.27
C LEU A 209 -6.42 -3.84 6.53
N THR A 210 -6.44 -3.65 5.21
CA THR A 210 -5.22 -3.47 4.42
C THR A 210 -4.47 -2.20 4.84
N ILE A 211 -5.19 -1.10 5.07
CA ILE A 211 -4.62 0.17 5.53
C ILE A 211 -3.99 -0.01 6.91
N ALA A 212 -4.73 -0.61 7.84
CA ALA A 212 -4.24 -0.88 9.19
C ALA A 212 -3.01 -1.80 9.18
N ALA A 213 -3.08 -2.91 8.45
CA ALA A 213 -1.97 -3.85 8.29
C ALA A 213 -0.74 -3.18 7.67
N GLY A 214 -0.94 -2.31 6.66
CA GLY A 214 0.13 -1.52 6.04
C GLY A 214 0.84 -0.61 7.03
N SER A 215 0.09 0.08 7.90
CA SER A 215 0.64 0.92 8.97
C SER A 215 1.46 0.11 9.98
N TYR A 216 0.94 -1.02 10.46
CA TYR A 216 1.69 -1.89 11.38
C TYR A 216 2.94 -2.48 10.72
N PHE A 217 2.83 -2.90 9.46
CA PHE A 217 3.96 -3.42 8.70
C PHE A 217 5.05 -2.35 8.51
N ASN A 218 4.66 -1.12 8.18
CA ASN A 218 5.60 0.00 8.09
C ASN A 218 6.32 0.25 9.42
N SER A 219 5.58 0.30 10.53
CA SER A 219 6.17 0.48 11.87
C SER A 219 7.14 -0.66 12.23
N LEU A 220 6.81 -1.90 11.86
CA LEU A 220 7.68 -3.06 12.04
C LEU A 220 8.97 -2.92 11.23
N VAL A 221 8.87 -2.53 9.95
CA VAL A 221 10.04 -2.28 9.09
C VAL A 221 10.94 -1.20 9.69
N LEU A 222 10.37 -0.06 10.09
CA LEU A 222 11.11 1.03 10.73
C LEU A 222 11.77 0.59 12.04
N GLY A 223 11.08 -0.20 12.86
CA GLY A 223 11.62 -0.76 14.10
C GLY A 223 12.80 -1.70 13.86
N VAL A 224 12.70 -2.60 12.87
CA VAL A 224 13.79 -3.50 12.48
C VAL A 224 15.00 -2.69 11.98
N VAL A 225 14.78 -1.68 11.14
CA VAL A 225 15.85 -0.81 10.64
C VAL A 225 16.52 -0.05 11.78
N ALA A 226 15.75 0.47 12.75
CA ALA A 226 16.29 1.16 13.91
C ALA A 226 17.18 0.24 14.76
N ILE A 227 16.73 -1.00 15.03
CA ILE A 227 17.52 -1.99 15.78
C ILE A 227 18.77 -2.41 15.01
N ALA A 228 18.65 -2.64 13.70
CA ALA A 228 19.78 -3.03 12.86
C ALA A 228 20.86 -1.93 12.78
N THR A 229 20.43 -0.68 12.64
CA THR A 229 21.33 0.47 12.51
C THR A 229 22.01 0.83 13.83
N THR A 230 21.31 0.70 14.96
CA THR A 230 21.88 0.97 16.30
C THR A 230 22.87 -0.09 16.79
N ARG A 231 22.80 -1.33 16.27
CA ARG A 231 23.75 -2.41 16.63
C ARG A 231 25.11 -2.30 15.93
N GLY A 232 25.24 -1.50 14.87
CA GLY A 232 26.43 -1.46 14.00
C GLY A 232 27.47 -0.36 14.27
N GLY A 233 27.22 0.58 15.17
CA GLY A 233 28.20 1.66 15.43
C GLY A 233 27.77 2.66 16.51
N SER A 234 28.52 2.66 17.61
CA SER A 234 28.71 3.71 18.63
C SER A 234 27.60 4.75 18.85
N LEU A 235 26.99 4.70 20.04
CA LEU A 235 26.54 5.83 20.87
C LEU A 235 26.53 7.21 20.17
N GLY A 236 25.43 7.51 19.48
CA GLY A 236 24.90 8.87 19.36
C GLY A 236 23.91 9.13 20.49
N GLY A 237 24.38 9.06 21.74
CA GLY A 237 23.54 9.23 22.92
C GLY A 237 23.39 10.70 23.32
N SER A 238 22.11 11.09 23.49
CA SER A 238 21.53 12.15 24.33
C SER A 238 20.74 13.19 23.49
N ARG A 239 19.48 13.52 23.80
CA ARG A 239 18.78 13.44 25.09
C ARG A 239 17.27 13.44 24.86
N THR A 240 16.59 12.63 25.67
CA THR A 240 15.22 12.87 26.12
C THR A 240 15.11 14.24 26.78
N THR A 241 14.20 15.08 26.30
CA THR A 241 13.21 15.89 27.04
C THR A 241 12.20 16.41 26.04
#